data_AF-A0AB38S865-F1
#
_entry.id   AF-A0AB38S865-F1
#
_cell.length_a   1.000
_cell.length_b   1.000
_cell.length_c   1.000
_cell.angle_alpha   90.00
_cell.angle_beta   90.00
_cell.angle_gamma   90.00
#
_symmetry.space_group_name_H-M   'P 1'
#
loop_
_entity.id
_entity.type
_entity.pdbx_description
1 polymer ?
#
loop_
_entity_poly.entity_id
_entity_poly.type
_entity_poly.pdbx_seq_one_letter_code
_entity_poly.pdbx_strand_id
1 'polypeptide(L)' 'MANPTDYQTYAGVADSLEEAVKAAHAKIPIREGRDFVICRVLEWGYQRGGFVDAKQFFAVVIEDDLSELHR' A
#
# COMPACT_ATOMS: atom_id res chain seq x y z
N MET A 1 16.03 21.92 -0.82
CA MET A 1 14.93 21.70 0.14
C MET A 1 14.02 20.66 -0.47
N ALA A 2 14.00 19.45 0.07
CA ALA A 2 13.08 18.41 -0.40
C ALA A 2 11.65 18.81 0.00
N ASN A 3 10.70 18.70 -0.93
CA ASN A 3 9.29 18.89 -0.62
C ASN A 3 8.88 17.84 0.43
N PRO A 4 8.18 18.21 1.52
CA PRO A 4 7.77 17.28 2.59
C PRO A 4 6.69 16.27 2.18
N THR A 5 6.49 16.03 0.88
CA THR A 5 5.36 15.28 0.31
C THR A 5 5.76 14.18 -0.68
N ASP A 6 7.05 13.89 -0.86
CA ASP A 6 7.47 12.72 -1.66
C ASP A 6 7.49 11.46 -0.79
N TYR A 7 6.36 11.15 -0.16
CA TYR A 7 6.20 9.84 0.44
C TYR A 7 6.12 8.79 -0.67
N GLN A 8 7.01 7.80 -0.62
CA GLN A 8 6.98 6.68 -1.54
C GLN A 8 5.68 5.89 -1.35
N THR A 9 4.90 5.78 -2.42
CA THR A 9 3.69 4.96 -2.44
C THR A 9 3.95 3.61 -3.10
N TYR A 10 3.19 2.61 -2.67
CA TYR A 10 3.28 1.24 -3.14
C TYR A 10 1.88 0.75 -3.50
N ALA A 11 1.69 0.33 -4.75
CA ALA A 11 0.40 -0.17 -5.22
C ALA A 11 0.39 -1.70 -5.30
N GLY A 12 -0.73 -2.32 -4.98
CA GLY A 12 -0.97 -3.76 -5.10
C GLY A 12 -2.31 -4.02 -5.78
N VAL A 13 -2.39 -5.14 -6.52
CA VAL A 13 -3.60 -5.61 -7.18
C VAL A 13 -3.79 -7.09 -6.90
N ALA A 14 -5.03 -7.53 -6.68
CA ALA A 14 -5.36 -8.93 -6.41
C ALA A 14 -6.86 -9.22 -6.60
N ASP A 15 -7.26 -10.47 -6.36
CA ASP A 15 -8.66 -10.91 -6.45
C ASP A 15 -9.48 -10.59 -5.18
N SER A 16 -8.83 -10.04 -4.13
CA SER A 16 -9.49 -9.47 -2.96
C SER A 16 -8.78 -8.21 -2.49
N LEU A 17 -9.48 -7.38 -1.70
CA LEU A 17 -8.88 -6.18 -1.13
C LEU A 17 -7.75 -6.52 -0.13
N GLU A 18 -7.91 -7.57 0.69
CA GLU A 18 -6.85 -7.95 1.63
C GLU A 18 -5.57 -8.38 0.92
N GLU A 19 -5.70 -9.16 -0.16
CA GLU A 19 -4.54 -9.60 -0.94
C GLU A 19 -3.91 -8.43 -1.71
N ALA A 20 -4.70 -7.45 -2.17
CA ALA A 20 -4.18 -6.24 -2.79
C ALA A 20 -3.34 -5.41 -1.79
N VAL A 21 -3.80 -5.29 -0.54
CA VAL A 21 -3.05 -4.62 0.54
C VAL A 21 -1.77 -5.39 0.87
N LYS A 22 -1.82 -6.72 1.00
CA LYS A 22 -0.62 -7.56 1.22
C LYS A 22 0.40 -7.39 0.09
N ALA A 23 -0.07 -7.42 -1.16
CA ALA A 23 0.76 -7.23 -2.33
C ALA A 23 1.40 -5.83 -2.40
N ALA A 24 0.70 -4.81 -1.90
CA ALA A 24 1.22 -3.45 -1.78
C ALA A 24 2.27 -3.34 -0.65
N HIS A 25 1.97 -3.89 0.53
CA HIS A 25 2.85 -3.89 1.71
C HIS A 25 4.18 -4.63 1.44
N ALA A 26 4.12 -5.76 0.74
CA ALA A 26 5.30 -6.56 0.39
C ALA A 26 6.32 -5.82 -0.51
N LYS A 27 5.93 -4.69 -1.12
CA LYS A 27 6.83 -3.86 -1.95
C LYS A 27 7.61 -2.83 -1.13
N ILE A 28 7.27 -2.65 0.15
CA ILE A 28 7.99 -1.72 1.03
C ILE A 28 9.35 -2.34 1.36
N PRO A 29 10.47 -1.64 1.10
CA PRO A 29 11.80 -2.18 1.34
C PRO A 29 12.05 -2.35 2.84
N ILE A 30 12.68 -3.46 3.19
CA ILE A 30 13.19 -3.68 4.55
C ILE A 30 14.35 -2.71 4.77
N ARG A 31 14.34 -1.99 5.90
CA ARG A 31 15.40 -1.04 6.28
C ARG A 31 16.24 -1.63 7.39
N GLU A 32 17.53 -1.37 7.34
CA GLU A 32 18.47 -1.82 8.38
C GLU A 32 18.06 -1.24 9.74
N GLY A 33 18.04 -2.10 10.77
CA GLY A 33 17.63 -1.72 12.14
C GLY A 33 16.12 -1.66 12.39
N ARG A 34 15.27 -2.10 11.45
CA ARG A 34 13.82 -2.26 11.64
C ARG A 34 13.40 -3.73 11.45
N ASP A 35 12.78 -4.32 12.47
CA ASP A 35 12.29 -5.72 12.42
C ASP A 35 10.89 -5.86 11.81
N PHE A 36 10.21 -4.74 11.59
CA PHE A 36 8.86 -4.70 11.02
C PHE A 36 8.66 -3.43 10.21
N VAL A 37 7.65 -3.47 9.35
CA VAL A 37 7.19 -2.34 8.53
C VAL A 37 5.70 -2.15 8.74
N ILE A 38 5.30 -0.91 8.95
CA ILE A 38 3.89 -0.51 9.05
C ILE A 38 3.55 0.30 7.81
N CYS A 39 2.33 0.13 7.32
CA CYS A 39 1.82 0.95 6.24
C CYS A 39 0.41 1.46 6.56
N ARG A 40 0.05 2.57 5.94
CA ARG A 40 -1.31 3.10 5.90
C ARG A 40 -1.87 2.94 4.50
N VAL A 41 -3.15 2.59 4.39
CA VAL A 41 -3.86 2.60 3.11
C VAL A 41 -4.21 4.05 2.77
N LEU A 42 -3.76 4.53 1.62
CA LEU A 42 -4.10 5.84 1.08
C LEU A 42 -5.32 5.78 0.18
N GLU A 43 -5.36 4.78 -0.69
CA GLU A 43 -6.42 4.59 -1.68
C GLU A 43 -6.72 3.10 -1.84
N TRP A 44 -7.97 2.78 -2.10
CA TRP A 44 -8.40 1.43 -2.43
C TRP A 44 -9.62 1.46 -3.33
N GLY A 45 -9.82 0.36 -4.05
CA GLY A 45 -11.01 0.20 -4.87
C GLY A 45 -11.06 -1.15 -5.56
N TYR A 46 -12.01 -1.29 -6.48
CA TYR A 46 -12.12 -2.46 -7.32
C TYR A 46 -12.57 -2.08 -8.72
N GLN A 47 -12.05 -2.79 -9.70
CA GLN A 47 -12.57 -2.84 -11.04
C GLN A 47 -13.56 -4.01 -11.14
N ARG A 48 -14.70 -3.73 -11.75
CA ARG A 48 -15.67 -4.73 -12.20
C ARG A 48 -15.88 -4.57 -13.70
N GLY A 49 -15.51 -5.58 -14.48
CA GLY A 49 -15.72 -5.57 -15.92
C GLY A 49 -14.74 -6.45 -16.68
N GLY A 50 -15.23 -6.99 -17.79
CA GLY A 50 -14.54 -7.96 -18.64
C GLY A 50 -15.57 -8.83 -19.36
N PHE A 51 -15.15 -9.53 -20.43
CA PHE A 51 -16.01 -10.52 -21.12
C PHE A 51 -16.45 -11.67 -20.21
N VAL A 52 -15.67 -11.91 -19.14
CA VAL A 52 -15.95 -12.76 -18.00
C VAL A 52 -16.01 -11.82 -16.80
N ASP A 53 -16.99 -11.95 -15.89
CA ASP A 53 -17.26 -11.11 -14.69
C ASP A 53 -16.09 -11.07 -13.69
N ALA A 54 -14.93 -10.62 -14.17
CA ALA A 54 -13.69 -10.53 -13.43
C ALA A 54 -13.77 -9.30 -12.52
N LYS A 55 -13.44 -9.54 -11.26
CA LYS A 55 -13.30 -8.53 -10.23
C LYS A 55 -11.84 -8.47 -9.86
N GLN A 56 -11.25 -7.29 -9.96
CA GLN A 56 -9.88 -7.04 -9.56
C GLN A 56 -9.88 -5.90 -8.56
N PHE A 57 -9.21 -6.09 -7.44
CA PHE A 57 -9.08 -5.10 -6.37
C PHE A 57 -7.72 -4.44 -6.47
N PHE A 58 -7.66 -3.18 -6.03
CA PHE A 58 -6.40 -2.45 -5.91
C PHE A 58 -6.31 -1.75 -4.57
N ALA A 59 -5.08 -1.56 -4.09
CA ALA A 59 -4.77 -0.77 -2.92
C ALA A 59 -3.46 0.00 -3.13
N VAL A 60 -3.39 1.22 -2.64
CA VAL A 60 -2.18 2.05 -2.59
C VAL A 60 -1.85 2.32 -1.13
N VAL A 61 -0.64 1.98 -0.71
CA VAL A 61 -0.16 2.17 0.65
C VAL A 61 1.07 3.07 0.70
N ILE A 62 1.28 3.66 1.86
CA ILE A 62 2.45 4.46 2.23
C ILE A 62 3.09 3.81 3.45
N GLU A 63 4.43 3.76 3.49
CA GLU A 63 5.13 3.36 4.72
C GLU A 63 4.89 4.40 5.80
N ASP A 64 4.40 3.96 6.97
CA ASP A 64 4.15 4.84 8.10
C ASP A 64 5.41 4.89 8.98
N ASP A 65 5.93 6.09 9.25
CA ASP A 65 6.98 6.27 10.23
C ASP A 65 6.33 6.49 11.60
N LEU A 66 6.52 5.53 12.51
CA LEU A 66 5.94 5.55 13.86
C LEU A 66 6.28 6.81 14.67
N SER A 67 7.28 7.61 14.25
CA SER A 67 7.56 8.91 14.85
C SER A 67 6.40 9.92 14.76
N GLU A 68 5.45 9.74 13.84
CA GLU A 68 4.27 10.62 13.69
C GLU A 68 3.04 10.17 14.48
N LEU A 69 2.97 8.91 14.95
CA LEU A 69 1.80 8.37 15.66
C LEU A 69 1.69 8.85 17.13
N HIS A 70 2.70 9.54 17.66
CA HIS A 70 2.77 10.05 19.03
C HIS A 70 2.65 11.59 19.13
N ARG A 71 2.03 12.27 18.15
CA ARG A 71 1.70 13.70 18.26
C ARG A 71 0.24 13.95 18.56
#